data_AF-A0A8H5GUF9-F1
#
_entry.id   AF-A0A8H5GUF9-F1
#
_cell.length_a   1.000
_cell.length_b   1.000
_cell.length_c   1.000
_cell.angle_alpha   90.00
_cell.angle_beta   90.00
_cell.angle_gamma   90.00
#
_symmetry.space_group_name_H-M   'P 1'
#
loop_
_entity.id
_entity.type
_entity.pdbx_description
1 polymer ?
#
loop_
_entity_poly.entity_id
_entity_poly.type
_entity_poly.pdbx_seq_one_letter_code
_entity_poly.pdbx_strand_id
1 'polypeptide(L)'
;MVPPFASSVHPTKNTLVNGLSTANTSALRLAIPRMTKTAQGFVKSNVGKDVRITMTCGAICARLPCDIPCQEVLKCGHRCNSVCGENCAQQKCAQCLPEDAKQDIVDFLMQRTLAEIDLDSDDIGDRLITLDCGHIFTVETLDGHCHMADFYEIDELGRYFAMKAPPTEFQKPPTCPTCRTPITARRYGRVIKRANLDILEQNSASNLAKTLDDLGPTIEILNGRIPDMESSLKDTKYEGSEQPLTLLEVEEVQARRRELLGGDNEILPPERLTKNAMSKYHGIPPKEATPWSNLISTFHSVYKKIARVASTRSPHSRAYEASLGTLFRLELSKIASNPPPDLLNPQGLAFENVHNYIGQSPPNADRRYQLEAFLISVKLRIMIGTLARSRVDGLPLTSNDEDIRSIRRLWVTFADFIYESCECDCHKAIAIADKSSSSRLAARATTLLLISEFERFRFAIMQQRAEKAIVAGQTNDWRNLLRDEISARRLAMRIFLERTESAYMRSRPIKTHQQFRDERSWFQDNCRVQMTRCLDEFEELEKHVVNDTVYQAVSMQEKEEIVITECGGAMEASFCPECGERIGGNNHTLDASNTRAREFEELAGRQGAERSPWAWANDA
;
A
#
# COMPACT_ATOMS: atom_id res chain seq x y z
N MET A 1 28.80 19.99 26.94
CA MET A 1 28.43 21.42 26.93
C MET A 1 27.11 21.55 26.19
N VAL A 2 26.04 21.82 26.94
CA VAL A 2 24.65 21.91 26.48
C VAL A 2 24.19 23.36 26.69
N PRO A 3 23.54 24.02 25.72
CA PRO A 3 22.80 25.24 26.01
C PRO A 3 21.27 24.99 26.05
N PRO A 4 20.50 25.82 26.77
CA PRO A 4 19.21 25.44 27.32
C PRO A 4 18.00 25.95 26.53
N PHE A 5 16.90 25.24 26.74
CA PHE A 5 15.52 25.61 26.44
C PHE A 5 15.09 26.89 27.19
N ALA A 6 14.32 27.75 26.52
CA ALA A 6 13.42 28.70 27.17
C ALA A 6 12.10 28.77 26.39
N SER A 7 11.01 28.47 27.10
CA SER A 7 9.62 28.54 26.69
C SER A 7 8.99 29.84 27.20
N SER A 8 8.10 30.45 26.42
CA SER A 8 7.07 31.35 26.96
C SER A 8 5.84 31.34 26.06
N VAL A 9 4.71 30.99 26.66
CA VAL A 9 3.36 30.91 26.12
C VAL A 9 2.58 32.14 26.57
N HIS A 10 1.63 32.64 25.74
CA HIS A 10 0.27 33.13 26.05
C HIS A 10 -0.24 34.34 25.21
N PRO A 11 -1.59 34.52 25.07
CA PRO A 11 -2.27 34.53 23.78
C PRO A 11 -2.99 35.86 23.47
N THR A 12 -3.48 36.02 22.24
CA THR A 12 -4.44 37.10 21.89
C THR A 12 -5.67 36.60 21.14
N LYS A 13 -6.80 37.23 21.48
CA LYS A 13 -8.20 36.86 21.24
C LYS A 13 -8.71 37.17 19.83
N ASN A 14 -9.77 36.45 19.48
CA ASN A 14 -10.79 36.65 18.44
C ASN A 14 -11.16 38.11 18.08
N THR A 15 -11.47 38.31 16.80
CA THR A 15 -12.66 39.07 16.35
C THR A 15 -13.21 38.51 15.04
N LEU A 16 -14.52 38.28 15.04
CA LEU A 16 -15.40 37.83 13.95
C LEU A 16 -15.69 38.96 12.95
N VAL A 17 -15.85 38.64 11.65
CA VAL A 17 -16.89 39.26 10.77
C VAL A 17 -17.35 38.24 9.71
N ASN A 18 -18.67 38.10 9.58
CA ASN A 18 -19.43 37.29 8.61
C ASN A 18 -19.59 37.99 7.24
N GLY A 19 -19.83 37.21 6.18
CA GLY A 19 -20.42 37.69 4.91
C GLY A 19 -20.68 36.56 3.90
N LEU A 20 -21.97 36.23 3.68
CA LEU A 20 -22.52 35.13 2.88
C LEU A 20 -22.67 35.44 1.37
N SER A 21 -22.67 34.39 0.53
CA SER A 21 -23.55 34.15 -0.66
C SER A 21 -23.07 32.89 -1.42
N THR A 22 -23.66 31.69 -1.31
CA THR A 22 -24.88 31.08 -1.94
C THR A 22 -24.90 30.93 -3.48
N ALA A 23 -24.70 29.69 -3.99
CA ALA A 23 -25.50 28.98 -5.01
C ALA A 23 -24.81 27.64 -5.37
N ASN A 24 -25.30 26.48 -4.91
CA ASN A 24 -26.26 25.55 -5.54
C ASN A 24 -25.68 24.58 -6.58
N THR A 25 -25.49 23.31 -6.18
CA THR A 25 -25.71 22.11 -7.03
C THR A 25 -25.83 20.86 -6.13
N SER A 26 -27.08 20.43 -5.98
CA SER A 26 -27.60 19.10 -5.64
C SER A 26 -27.09 18.01 -6.61
N ALA A 27 -27.04 16.70 -6.35
CA ALA A 27 -27.40 15.85 -5.22
C ALA A 27 -26.82 14.43 -5.46
N LEU A 28 -26.29 13.79 -4.42
CA LEU A 28 -26.30 12.34 -4.12
C LEU A 28 -25.38 12.13 -2.91
N ARG A 29 -25.93 12.36 -1.71
CA ARG A 29 -25.27 12.07 -0.43
C ARG A 29 -26.05 10.97 0.28
N LEU A 30 -25.49 9.76 0.28
CA LEU A 30 -25.76 8.78 1.32
C LEU A 30 -25.25 9.39 2.64
N ALA A 31 -26.17 9.60 3.58
CA ALA A 31 -25.88 10.22 4.87
C ALA A 31 -25.09 9.25 5.77
N ILE A 32 -23.77 9.41 5.81
CA ILE A 32 -22.92 8.82 6.85
C ILE A 32 -23.02 9.75 8.08
N PRO A 33 -23.48 9.29 9.26
CA PRO A 33 -23.55 10.15 10.43
C PRO A 33 -22.14 10.53 10.91
N ARG A 34 -21.86 11.83 11.04
CA ARG A 34 -20.67 12.35 11.72
C ARG A 34 -20.70 11.94 13.19
N MET A 35 -19.98 10.88 13.54
CA MET A 35 -19.75 10.50 14.95
C MET A 35 -18.61 11.34 15.53
N THR A 36 -18.95 12.45 16.19
CA THR A 36 -18.07 13.17 17.12
C THR A 36 -18.81 13.41 18.43
N LYS A 37 -18.91 12.36 19.25
CA LYS A 37 -19.24 12.48 20.69
C LYS A 37 -18.44 11.43 21.45
N THR A 38 -17.57 11.89 22.34
CA THR A 38 -16.97 11.10 23.42
C THR A 38 -18.11 10.65 24.33
N ALA A 39 -18.46 9.36 24.30
CA ALA A 39 -19.54 8.81 25.13
C ALA A 39 -18.97 8.44 26.51
N GLN A 40 -19.25 9.28 27.52
CA GLN A 40 -19.09 8.90 28.93
C GLN A 40 -20.38 8.20 29.39
N GLY A 41 -20.34 6.87 29.45
CA GLY A 41 -21.42 6.07 30.05
C GLY A 41 -21.11 5.79 31.52
N PHE A 42 -21.99 6.23 32.42
CA PHE A 42 -21.96 5.85 33.84
C PHE A 42 -22.72 4.53 34.00
N VAL A 43 -22.08 3.52 34.59
CA VAL A 43 -22.76 2.37 35.22
C VAL A 43 -22.18 2.25 36.62
N LYS A 44 -23.05 2.31 37.64
CA LYS A 44 -22.71 2.00 39.02
C LYS A 44 -22.88 0.49 39.22
N SER A 45 -21.81 -0.23 39.51
CA SER A 45 -21.86 -1.52 40.20
C SER A 45 -20.75 -1.54 41.24
N ASN A 46 -21.12 -1.92 42.46
CA ASN A 46 -20.19 -2.16 43.55
C ASN A 46 -19.50 -3.51 43.32
N VAL A 47 -18.19 -3.54 43.63
CA VAL A 47 -17.25 -4.67 43.74
C VAL A 47 -16.15 -4.65 42.66
N GLY A 48 -14.92 -4.34 43.09
CA GLY A 48 -13.66 -4.54 42.36
C GLY A 48 -13.29 -3.44 41.36
N LYS A 49 -12.09 -2.87 41.49
CA LYS A 49 -11.54 -1.77 40.66
C LYS A 49 -11.46 -2.15 39.16
N ASP A 50 -12.50 -1.86 38.39
CA ASP A 50 -12.44 -1.97 36.92
C ASP A 50 -11.87 -0.70 36.27
N VAL A 51 -10.82 -0.92 35.49
CA VAL A 51 -10.16 0.08 34.66
C VAL A 51 -11.17 0.61 33.65
N ARG A 52 -11.47 1.91 33.71
CA ARG A 52 -12.29 2.60 32.70
C ARG A 52 -11.51 2.67 31.38
N ILE A 53 -11.76 1.72 30.48
CA ILE A 53 -11.18 1.72 29.14
C ILE A 53 -11.92 2.75 28.28
N THR A 54 -11.37 3.95 28.16
CA THR A 54 -11.84 4.97 27.20
C THR A 54 -11.33 4.63 25.79
N MET A 55 -12.08 3.83 25.04
CA MET A 55 -11.82 3.61 23.62
C MET A 55 -12.28 4.81 22.79
N THR A 56 -11.55 5.15 21.72
CA THR A 56 -11.97 6.16 20.75
C THR A 56 -13.24 5.71 20.03
N CYS A 57 -14.16 6.63 19.72
CA CYS A 57 -15.34 6.32 18.91
C CYS A 57 -14.91 5.81 17.53
N GLY A 58 -15.20 4.54 17.22
CA GLY A 58 -14.80 3.88 15.97
C GLY A 58 -13.98 2.60 16.14
N ALA A 59 -13.39 2.36 17.31
CA ALA A 59 -12.76 1.08 17.63
C ALA A 59 -13.81 0.05 18.13
N ILE A 60 -13.50 -1.24 17.95
CA ILE A 60 -14.29 -2.36 18.48
C ILE A 60 -14.55 -2.16 19.98
N CYS A 61 -15.76 -2.47 20.42
CA CYS A 61 -16.12 -2.30 21.83
C CYS A 61 -15.31 -3.25 22.71
N ALA A 62 -14.63 -2.72 23.72
CA ALA A 62 -13.92 -3.50 24.76
C ALA A 62 -14.78 -3.74 26.02
N ARG A 63 -16.10 -3.51 25.92
CA ARG A 63 -17.06 -3.66 27.03
C ARG A 63 -17.73 -5.03 26.94
N LEU A 64 -17.76 -5.76 28.05
CA LEU A 64 -18.55 -6.99 28.17
C LEU A 64 -20.06 -6.69 28.13
N PRO A 65 -20.88 -7.59 27.56
CA PRO A 65 -22.34 -7.49 27.61
C PRO A 65 -22.82 -7.34 29.06
N CYS A 66 -23.83 -6.51 29.27
CA CYS A 66 -24.46 -6.42 30.58
C CYS A 66 -25.69 -7.31 30.62
N ASP A 67 -25.71 -8.21 31.61
CA ASP A 67 -26.81 -9.15 31.81
C ASP A 67 -27.69 -8.76 33.02
N ILE A 68 -27.48 -7.56 33.57
CA ILE A 68 -28.25 -7.04 34.70
C ILE A 68 -29.54 -6.40 34.17
N PRO A 69 -30.71 -6.68 34.78
CA PRO A 69 -31.97 -6.02 34.45
C PRO A 69 -31.90 -4.49 34.62
N CYS A 70 -32.53 -3.76 33.73
CA CYS A 70 -32.62 -2.30 33.84
C CYS A 70 -33.45 -1.90 35.08
N GLN A 71 -32.93 -0.95 35.85
CA GLN A 71 -33.60 -0.42 37.05
C GLN A 71 -34.31 0.93 36.79
N GLU A 72 -34.26 1.42 35.54
CA GLU A 72 -34.89 2.68 35.16
C GLU A 72 -36.39 2.51 34.89
N VAL A 73 -37.15 3.59 35.09
CA VAL A 73 -38.60 3.64 34.87
C VAL A 73 -38.88 4.36 33.54
N LEU A 74 -39.75 3.78 32.73
CA LEU A 74 -40.16 4.34 31.44
C LEU A 74 -41.10 5.55 31.65
N LYS A 75 -41.29 6.37 30.60
CA LYS A 75 -42.19 7.54 30.66
C LYS A 75 -43.64 7.21 31.05
N CYS A 76 -44.07 5.97 30.84
CA CYS A 76 -45.39 5.48 31.23
C CYS A 76 -45.52 5.10 32.71
N GLY A 77 -44.43 5.18 33.50
CA GLY A 77 -44.42 4.83 34.93
C GLY A 77 -44.10 3.36 35.24
N HIS A 78 -43.92 2.52 34.23
CA HIS A 78 -43.57 1.10 34.39
C HIS A 78 -42.06 0.87 34.36
N ARG A 79 -41.59 -0.20 35.02
CA ARG A 79 -40.18 -0.61 35.02
C ARG A 79 -39.74 -1.04 33.62
N CYS A 80 -38.53 -0.69 33.22
CA CYS A 80 -37.99 -1.08 31.92
C CYS A 80 -37.75 -2.59 31.85
N ASN A 81 -38.34 -3.27 30.86
CA ASN A 81 -38.18 -4.72 30.63
C ASN A 81 -36.87 -5.10 29.91
N SER A 82 -35.94 -4.15 29.75
CA SER A 82 -34.69 -4.34 29.01
C SER A 82 -33.49 -4.52 29.93
N VAL A 83 -32.31 -4.68 29.33
CA VAL A 83 -31.03 -4.88 30.02
C VAL A 83 -30.29 -3.57 30.28
N CYS A 84 -29.32 -3.61 31.19
CA CYS A 84 -28.58 -2.42 31.58
C CYS A 84 -27.77 -1.80 30.42
N GLY A 85 -27.82 -0.48 30.31
CA GLY A 85 -27.06 0.28 29.32
C GLY A 85 -27.76 0.48 27.98
N GLU A 86 -28.88 -0.20 27.71
CA GLU A 86 -29.75 0.12 26.57
C GLU A 86 -30.47 1.46 26.76
N ASN A 87 -30.91 2.07 25.66
CA ASN A 87 -31.60 3.34 25.70
C ASN A 87 -33.07 3.16 26.10
N CYS A 88 -33.41 3.41 27.36
CA CYS A 88 -34.76 3.28 27.89
C CYS A 88 -35.80 4.10 27.11
N ALA A 89 -35.42 5.21 26.49
CA ALA A 89 -36.34 6.02 25.69
C ALA A 89 -36.81 5.33 24.39
N GLN A 90 -36.07 4.32 23.91
CA GLN A 90 -36.40 3.53 22.73
C GLN A 90 -37.15 2.24 23.06
N GLN A 91 -37.17 1.83 24.34
CA GLN A 91 -37.81 0.58 24.76
C GLN A 91 -39.33 0.75 24.85
N LYS A 92 -40.07 -0.17 24.23
CA LYS A 92 -41.53 -0.24 24.34
C LYS A 92 -41.91 -0.97 25.63
N CYS A 93 -42.91 -0.45 26.34
CA CYS A 93 -43.43 -1.07 27.56
C CYS A 93 -44.37 -2.23 27.20
N ALA A 94 -44.03 -3.46 27.60
CA ALA A 94 -44.86 -4.65 27.33
C ALA A 94 -46.27 -4.55 27.94
N GLN A 95 -46.43 -3.84 29.07
CA GLN A 95 -47.72 -3.62 29.72
C GLN A 95 -48.60 -2.58 29.02
N CYS A 96 -48.00 -1.62 28.30
CA CYS A 96 -48.73 -0.55 27.62
C CYS A 96 -49.01 -0.85 26.14
N LEU A 97 -48.50 -1.96 25.62
CA LEU A 97 -48.73 -2.36 24.24
C LEU A 97 -50.17 -2.85 24.06
N PRO A 98 -50.80 -2.56 22.91
CA PRO A 98 -52.12 -3.08 22.59
C PRO A 98 -52.07 -4.62 22.41
N GLU A 99 -53.21 -5.29 22.63
CA GLU A 99 -53.29 -6.76 22.71
C GLU A 99 -52.90 -7.46 21.40
N ASP A 100 -53.07 -6.80 20.26
CA ASP A 100 -52.59 -7.26 18.96
C ASP A 100 -51.06 -7.38 18.92
N ALA A 101 -50.34 -6.38 19.42
CA ALA A 101 -48.87 -6.38 19.51
C ALA A 101 -48.33 -7.36 20.56
N LYS A 102 -49.17 -7.88 21.47
CA LYS A 102 -48.77 -8.90 22.45
C LYS A 102 -48.76 -10.32 21.87
N GLN A 103 -49.42 -10.54 20.73
CA GLN A 103 -49.43 -11.81 20.01
C GLN A 103 -48.19 -11.99 19.12
N ASP A 104 -47.39 -10.93 18.94
CA ASP A 104 -46.15 -11.02 18.18
C ASP A 104 -45.19 -12.01 18.87
N ILE A 105 -44.62 -12.91 18.07
CA ILE A 105 -43.59 -13.84 18.52
C ILE A 105 -42.33 -13.01 18.77
N VAL A 106 -41.86 -13.00 20.02
CA VAL A 106 -40.66 -12.25 20.44
C VAL A 106 -39.51 -13.18 20.79
N ASP A 107 -39.79 -14.45 21.09
CA ASP A 107 -38.81 -15.50 21.31
C ASP A 107 -38.87 -16.51 20.15
N PHE A 108 -37.85 -16.51 19.30
CA PHE A 108 -37.81 -17.41 18.15
C PHE A 108 -37.20 -18.78 18.50
N LEU A 109 -36.51 -18.90 19.63
CA LEU A 109 -35.94 -20.17 20.08
C LEU A 109 -37.05 -21.06 20.63
N MET A 110 -37.87 -20.52 21.53
CA MET A 110 -38.97 -21.25 22.16
C MET A 110 -40.34 -21.02 21.50
N GLN A 111 -40.40 -20.19 20.45
CA GLN A 111 -41.63 -19.78 19.74
C GLN A 111 -42.68 -19.12 20.66
N ARG A 112 -42.23 -18.35 21.66
CA ARG A 112 -43.12 -17.69 22.64
C ARG A 112 -43.56 -16.31 22.16
N THR A 113 -44.81 -15.97 22.43
CA THR A 113 -45.36 -14.63 22.19
C THR A 113 -45.00 -13.66 23.32
N LEU A 114 -45.12 -12.35 23.08
CA LEU A 114 -44.86 -11.33 24.11
C LEU A 114 -45.75 -11.51 25.34
N ALA A 115 -46.97 -12.03 25.18
CA ALA A 115 -47.90 -12.32 26.28
C ALA A 115 -47.44 -13.48 27.18
N GLU A 116 -46.62 -14.39 26.66
CA GLU A 116 -46.16 -15.61 27.36
C GLU A 116 -44.81 -15.40 28.08
N ILE A 117 -44.26 -14.18 28.01
CA ILE A 117 -42.99 -13.84 28.64
C ILE A 117 -43.23 -13.34 30.05
N ASP A 118 -42.54 -13.96 31.02
CA ASP A 118 -42.59 -13.51 32.41
C ASP A 118 -41.74 -12.24 32.57
N LEU A 119 -42.42 -11.10 32.64
CA LEU A 119 -41.79 -9.78 32.76
C LEU A 119 -41.18 -9.54 34.14
N ASP A 120 -41.60 -10.30 35.16
CA ASP A 120 -41.16 -10.17 36.55
C ASP A 120 -39.98 -11.12 36.88
N SER A 121 -39.76 -12.14 36.05
CA SER A 121 -38.57 -12.99 36.08
C SER A 121 -37.29 -12.16 35.97
N ASP A 122 -36.29 -12.46 36.81
CA ASP A 122 -34.94 -11.87 36.71
C ASP A 122 -34.04 -12.62 35.73
N ASP A 123 -34.56 -13.65 35.05
CA ASP A 123 -33.85 -14.36 33.99
C ASP A 123 -33.56 -13.44 32.80
N ILE A 124 -32.37 -13.60 32.23
CA ILE A 124 -31.88 -12.85 31.08
C ILE A 124 -32.65 -13.25 29.82
N GLY A 125 -33.04 -14.53 29.71
CA GLY A 125 -33.77 -15.06 28.56
C GLY A 125 -35.12 -14.38 28.34
N ASP A 126 -35.82 -14.02 29.41
CA ASP A 126 -37.12 -13.33 29.36
C ASP A 126 -37.00 -11.80 29.19
N ARG A 127 -35.78 -11.24 29.15
CA ARG A 127 -35.57 -9.79 28.93
C ARG A 127 -35.72 -9.40 27.47
N LEU A 128 -36.25 -8.20 27.26
CA LEU A 128 -36.64 -7.72 25.94
C LEU A 128 -35.76 -6.59 25.45
N ILE A 129 -35.44 -6.60 24.16
CA ILE A 129 -34.78 -5.49 23.48
C ILE A 129 -35.66 -5.04 22.32
N THR A 130 -36.07 -3.78 22.36
CA THR A 130 -36.71 -3.10 21.24
C THR A 130 -35.63 -2.55 20.31
N LEU A 131 -35.66 -2.96 19.05
CA LEU A 131 -34.78 -2.45 17.99
C LEU A 131 -35.27 -1.10 17.44
N ASP A 132 -34.40 -0.37 16.74
CA ASP A 132 -34.75 0.92 16.10
C ASP A 132 -35.88 0.81 15.07
N CYS A 133 -36.05 -0.36 14.43
CA CYS A 133 -37.17 -0.64 13.55
C CYS A 133 -38.51 -0.84 14.29
N GLY A 134 -38.50 -0.85 15.62
CA GLY A 134 -39.67 -0.99 16.48
C GLY A 134 -40.10 -2.42 16.80
N HIS A 135 -39.39 -3.44 16.30
CA HIS A 135 -39.60 -4.85 16.62
C HIS A 135 -38.97 -5.20 17.98
N ILE A 136 -39.60 -6.11 18.71
CA ILE A 136 -39.22 -6.52 20.06
C ILE A 136 -38.79 -7.98 19.99
N PHE A 137 -37.67 -8.32 20.63
CA PHE A 137 -37.18 -9.68 20.72
C PHE A 137 -36.66 -9.97 22.12
N THR A 138 -36.63 -11.25 22.49
CA THR A 138 -35.86 -11.69 23.65
C THR A 138 -34.37 -11.51 23.43
N VAL A 139 -33.66 -11.28 24.53
CA VAL A 139 -32.21 -11.26 24.59
C VAL A 139 -31.63 -12.55 24.02
N GLU A 140 -32.18 -13.71 24.39
CA GLU A 140 -31.68 -15.01 23.96
C GLU A 140 -31.77 -15.17 22.43
N THR A 141 -32.91 -14.77 21.85
CA THR A 141 -33.12 -14.77 20.39
C THR A 141 -32.10 -13.89 19.68
N LEU A 142 -31.88 -12.66 20.17
CA LEU A 142 -30.94 -11.74 19.54
C LEU A 142 -29.47 -12.14 19.76
N ASP A 143 -29.13 -12.78 20.87
CA ASP A 143 -27.79 -13.30 21.14
C ASP A 143 -27.42 -14.43 20.20
N GLY A 144 -28.36 -15.36 19.99
CA GLY A 144 -28.22 -16.41 18.98
C GLY A 144 -28.10 -15.84 17.57
N HIS A 145 -28.98 -14.88 17.21
CA HIS A 145 -28.98 -14.26 15.88
C HIS A 145 -27.74 -13.41 15.58
N CYS A 146 -27.16 -12.77 16.59
CA CYS A 146 -25.93 -11.98 16.44
C CYS A 146 -24.64 -12.81 16.65
N HIS A 147 -24.76 -14.14 16.84
CA HIS A 147 -23.65 -15.05 17.08
C HIS A 147 -22.69 -14.57 18.18
N MET A 148 -23.24 -14.18 19.33
CA MET A 148 -22.46 -13.61 20.44
C MET A 148 -21.31 -14.50 20.92
N ALA A 149 -21.47 -15.83 20.85
CA ALA A 149 -20.45 -16.81 21.20
C ALA A 149 -19.16 -16.73 20.34
N ASP A 150 -19.22 -16.15 19.14
CA ASP A 150 -18.03 -15.99 18.30
C ASP A 150 -17.13 -14.84 18.78
N PHE A 151 -17.67 -13.93 19.59
CA PHE A 151 -16.99 -12.71 20.03
C PHE A 151 -16.63 -12.70 21.51
N TYR A 152 -17.15 -13.65 22.30
CA TYR A 152 -16.94 -13.70 23.75
C TYR A 152 -16.74 -15.13 24.22
N GLU A 153 -16.01 -15.30 25.32
CA GLU A 153 -15.89 -16.58 26.02
C GLU A 153 -16.99 -16.66 27.08
N ILE A 154 -17.62 -17.83 27.15
CA ILE A 154 -18.79 -18.11 27.99
C ILE A 154 -18.37 -19.11 29.06
N ASP A 155 -18.74 -18.87 30.32
CA ASP A 155 -18.51 -19.81 31.42
C ASP A 155 -19.50 -20.98 31.40
N GLU A 156 -19.32 -21.97 32.28
CA GLU A 156 -20.23 -23.12 32.42
C GLU A 156 -21.66 -22.73 32.81
N LEU A 157 -21.87 -21.50 33.26
CA LEU A 157 -23.15 -20.93 33.70
C LEU A 157 -23.76 -19.99 32.65
N GLY A 158 -23.20 -19.91 31.43
CA GLY A 158 -23.71 -19.09 30.33
C GLY A 158 -23.35 -17.61 30.39
N ARG A 159 -22.47 -17.17 31.30
CA ARG A 159 -22.05 -15.77 31.47
C ARG A 159 -20.79 -15.43 30.69
N TYR A 160 -20.79 -14.25 30.07
CA TYR A 160 -19.65 -13.73 29.32
C TYR A 160 -18.56 -13.20 30.27
N PHE A 161 -17.39 -13.84 30.30
CA PHE A 161 -16.30 -13.44 31.22
C PHE A 161 -15.08 -12.86 30.51
N ALA A 162 -14.85 -13.20 29.23
CA ALA A 162 -13.72 -12.69 28.44
C ALA A 162 -14.10 -12.41 26.98
N MET A 163 -13.24 -11.64 26.30
CA MET A 163 -13.40 -11.30 24.89
C MET A 163 -12.61 -12.28 24.02
N LYS A 164 -13.25 -12.80 22.98
CA LYS A 164 -12.56 -13.60 21.95
C LYS A 164 -12.03 -12.68 20.85
N ALA A 165 -10.97 -13.11 20.17
CA ALA A 165 -10.59 -12.51 18.90
C ALA A 165 -11.75 -12.71 17.91
N PRO A 166 -12.23 -11.65 17.23
CA PRO A 166 -13.32 -11.75 16.30
C PRO A 166 -12.94 -12.68 15.15
N PRO A 167 -13.93 -13.28 14.47
CA PRO A 167 -13.67 -14.13 13.31
C PRO A 167 -12.80 -13.43 12.26
N THR A 168 -11.93 -14.23 11.62
CA THR A 168 -11.06 -13.75 10.53
C THR A 168 -11.81 -13.44 9.24
N GLU A 169 -13.02 -14.00 9.09
CA GLU A 169 -13.85 -13.81 7.92
C GLU A 169 -14.58 -12.46 7.95
N PHE A 170 -14.93 -11.96 6.76
CA PHE A 170 -15.67 -10.71 6.59
C PHE A 170 -17.05 -10.79 7.26
N GLN A 171 -17.34 -9.82 8.14
CA GLN A 171 -18.59 -9.76 8.90
C GLN A 171 -19.56 -8.76 8.28
N LYS A 172 -20.84 -9.17 8.17
CA LYS A 172 -21.93 -8.29 7.77
C LYS A 172 -22.68 -7.79 9.00
N PRO A 173 -23.19 -6.54 9.00
CA PRO A 173 -23.96 -6.03 10.12
C PRO A 173 -25.20 -6.92 10.35
N PRO A 174 -25.47 -7.33 11.59
CA PRO A 174 -26.66 -8.12 11.87
C PRO A 174 -27.92 -7.29 11.57
N THR A 175 -28.94 -7.95 11.06
CA THR A 175 -30.20 -7.32 10.62
C THR A 175 -31.37 -7.87 11.41
N CYS A 176 -32.42 -7.08 11.58
CA CYS A 176 -33.63 -7.50 12.27
C CYS A 176 -34.23 -8.76 11.61
N PRO A 177 -34.54 -9.82 12.38
CA PRO A 177 -35.13 -11.04 11.85
C PRO A 177 -36.44 -10.81 11.07
N THR A 178 -37.24 -9.83 11.48
CA THR A 178 -38.56 -9.55 10.88
C THR A 178 -38.45 -8.66 9.64
N CYS A 179 -37.73 -7.53 9.71
CA CYS A 179 -37.75 -6.51 8.66
C CYS A 179 -36.40 -6.25 7.97
N ARG A 180 -35.35 -6.96 8.37
CA ARG A 180 -33.98 -6.87 7.83
C ARG A 180 -33.31 -5.48 7.96
N THR A 181 -33.86 -4.57 8.76
CA THR A 181 -33.21 -3.30 9.11
C THR A 181 -31.98 -3.56 9.99
N PRO A 182 -30.84 -2.85 9.83
CA PRO A 182 -29.65 -3.06 10.65
C PRO A 182 -29.92 -2.90 12.15
N ILE A 183 -29.35 -3.81 12.95
CA ILE A 183 -29.41 -3.76 14.41
C ILE A 183 -28.43 -2.71 14.93
N THR A 184 -28.86 -1.89 15.89
CA THR A 184 -28.10 -0.77 16.48
C THR A 184 -28.03 -0.81 18.01
N ALA A 185 -28.62 -1.84 18.64
CA ALA A 185 -28.64 -1.99 20.08
C ALA A 185 -27.22 -2.06 20.66
N ARG A 186 -27.04 -1.49 21.86
CA ARG A 186 -25.70 -1.23 22.42
C ARG A 186 -25.00 -2.50 22.86
N ARG A 187 -25.73 -3.52 23.31
CA ARG A 187 -25.24 -4.85 23.67
C ARG A 187 -24.48 -5.52 22.52
N TYR A 188 -25.01 -5.42 21.30
CA TYR A 188 -24.40 -5.95 20.07
C TYR A 188 -23.36 -5.01 19.44
N GLY A 189 -22.98 -3.94 20.13
CA GLY A 189 -22.08 -2.92 19.60
C GLY A 189 -20.73 -3.47 19.14
N ARG A 190 -20.21 -4.57 19.73
CA ARG A 190 -18.97 -5.22 19.31
C ARG A 190 -19.09 -5.83 17.90
N VAL A 191 -20.14 -6.61 17.68
CA VAL A 191 -20.46 -7.28 16.40
C VAL A 191 -20.69 -6.23 15.31
N ILE A 192 -21.53 -5.23 15.59
CA ILE A 192 -21.86 -4.16 14.64
C ILE A 192 -20.61 -3.36 14.26
N LYS A 193 -19.79 -2.97 15.25
CA LYS A 193 -18.56 -2.22 14.98
C LYS A 193 -17.55 -3.04 14.18
N ARG A 194 -17.41 -4.35 14.46
CA ARG A 194 -16.56 -5.24 13.66
C ARG A 194 -16.99 -5.26 12.19
N ALA A 195 -18.29 -5.46 11.93
CA ALA A 195 -18.82 -5.49 10.57
C ALA A 195 -18.68 -4.14 9.84
N ASN A 196 -18.90 -3.03 10.55
CA ASN A 196 -18.68 -1.70 9.98
C ASN A 196 -17.20 -1.46 9.64
N LEU A 197 -16.26 -1.97 10.44
CA LEU A 197 -14.83 -1.89 10.15
C LEU A 197 -14.46 -2.68 8.90
N ASP A 198 -15.01 -3.90 8.73
CA ASP A 198 -14.82 -4.70 7.52
C ASP A 198 -15.29 -3.99 6.25
N ILE A 199 -16.48 -3.39 6.29
CA ILE A 199 -17.01 -2.61 5.17
C ILE A 199 -16.10 -1.41 4.86
N LEU A 200 -15.60 -0.72 5.89
CA LEU A 200 -14.69 0.41 5.71
C LEU A 200 -13.34 -0.03 5.12
N GLU A 201 -12.80 -1.17 5.56
CA GLU A 201 -11.58 -1.77 5.00
C GLU A 201 -11.77 -2.15 3.53
N GLN A 202 -12.86 -2.83 3.19
CA GLN A 202 -13.17 -3.20 1.82
C GLN A 202 -13.34 -1.98 0.92
N ASN A 203 -14.06 -0.95 1.39
CA ASN A 203 -14.23 0.30 0.64
C ASN A 203 -12.90 1.04 0.45
N SER A 204 -12.03 1.07 1.47
CA SER A 204 -10.69 1.64 1.36
C SER A 204 -9.87 0.90 0.30
N ALA A 205 -9.77 -0.43 0.42
CA ALA A 205 -9.09 -1.30 -0.53
C ALA A 205 -9.60 -1.10 -1.97
N SER A 206 -10.91 -1.06 -2.16
CA SER A 206 -11.53 -0.94 -3.49
C SER A 206 -11.23 0.42 -4.14
N ASN A 207 -11.23 1.50 -3.36
CA ASN A 207 -10.87 2.83 -3.85
C ASN A 207 -9.38 2.94 -4.21
N LEU A 208 -8.49 2.33 -3.41
CA LEU A 208 -7.06 2.33 -3.68
C LEU A 208 -6.73 1.47 -4.91
N ALA A 209 -7.33 0.29 -5.02
CA ALA A 209 -7.22 -0.58 -6.20
C ALA A 209 -7.61 0.18 -7.46
N LYS A 210 -8.84 0.73 -7.47
CA LYS A 210 -9.34 1.50 -8.61
C LYS A 210 -8.43 2.67 -8.98
N THR A 211 -7.89 3.38 -7.98
CA THR A 211 -6.97 4.49 -8.24
C THR A 211 -5.69 4.03 -8.92
N LEU A 212 -5.16 2.85 -8.59
CA LEU A 212 -3.98 2.29 -9.25
C LEU A 212 -4.31 1.77 -10.66
N ASP A 213 -5.43 1.08 -10.82
CA ASP A 213 -5.89 0.56 -12.10
C ASP A 213 -6.16 1.69 -13.11
N ASP A 214 -6.79 2.78 -12.67
CA ASP A 214 -7.06 3.98 -13.50
C ASP A 214 -5.76 4.66 -13.99
N LEU A 215 -4.62 4.41 -13.34
CA LEU A 215 -3.31 4.96 -13.74
C LEU A 215 -2.56 4.06 -14.73
N GLY A 216 -2.86 2.76 -14.78
CA GLY A 216 -2.20 1.79 -15.66
C GLY A 216 -2.11 2.27 -17.13
N PRO A 217 -3.24 2.61 -17.78
CA PRO A 217 -3.23 3.07 -19.17
C PRO A 217 -2.38 4.33 -19.40
N THR A 218 -2.34 5.24 -18.41
CA THR A 218 -1.51 6.45 -18.52
C THR A 218 -0.03 6.11 -18.45
N ILE A 219 0.36 5.12 -17.64
CA ILE A 219 1.75 4.65 -17.51
C ILE A 219 2.19 3.96 -18.79
N GLU A 220 1.34 3.14 -19.41
CA GLU A 220 1.62 2.51 -20.71
C GLU A 220 1.85 3.55 -21.81
N ILE A 221 0.99 4.57 -21.90
CA ILE A 221 1.19 5.69 -22.83
C ILE A 221 2.52 6.42 -22.56
N LEU A 222 2.89 6.59 -21.28
CA LEU A 222 4.17 7.20 -20.93
C LEU A 222 5.36 6.34 -21.38
N ASN A 223 5.29 5.02 -21.22
CA ASN A 223 6.31 4.10 -21.70
C ASN A 223 6.50 4.23 -23.22
N GLY A 224 5.41 4.18 -24.00
CA GLY A 224 5.47 4.29 -25.46
C GLY A 224 6.05 5.62 -25.96
N ARG A 225 5.98 6.69 -25.15
CA ARG A 225 6.53 8.01 -25.48
C ARG A 225 7.99 8.21 -25.07
N ILE A 226 8.60 7.28 -24.32
CA ILE A 226 9.99 7.41 -23.87
C ILE A 226 10.96 7.65 -25.05
N PRO A 227 10.93 6.88 -26.15
CA PRO A 227 11.90 7.05 -27.24
C PRO A 227 11.87 8.46 -27.85
N ASP A 228 10.67 9.02 -28.06
CA ASP A 228 10.49 10.37 -28.58
C ASP A 228 11.03 11.43 -27.60
N MET A 229 10.78 11.23 -26.30
CA MET A 229 11.27 12.11 -25.24
C MET A 229 12.79 12.06 -25.11
N GLU A 230 13.40 10.87 -25.23
CA GLU A 230 14.85 10.71 -25.22
C GLU A 230 15.50 11.41 -26.41
N SER A 231 14.94 11.27 -27.60
CA SER A 231 15.41 11.97 -28.81
C SER A 231 15.37 13.50 -28.61
N SER A 232 14.23 14.02 -28.14
CA SER A 232 14.08 15.45 -27.85
C SER A 232 15.09 15.99 -26.82
N LEU A 233 15.46 15.20 -25.80
CA LEU A 233 16.43 15.59 -24.77
C LEU A 233 17.87 15.63 -25.29
N LYS A 234 18.22 14.73 -26.21
CA LYS A 234 19.54 14.69 -26.86
C LYS A 234 19.76 15.89 -27.78
N ASP A 235 18.71 16.32 -28.48
CA ASP A 235 18.77 17.46 -29.41
C ASP A 235 18.70 18.83 -28.71
N THR A 236 18.35 18.86 -27.42
CA THR A 236 18.19 20.11 -26.66
C THR A 236 19.55 20.78 -26.43
N LYS A 237 19.75 21.97 -26.98
CA LYS A 237 20.97 22.77 -26.76
C LYS A 237 20.94 23.46 -25.39
N TYR A 238 22.09 23.48 -24.72
CA TYR A 238 22.27 24.24 -23.49
C TYR A 238 22.61 25.70 -23.82
N GLU A 239 21.89 26.64 -23.23
CA GLU A 239 22.04 28.09 -23.48
C GLU A 239 22.93 28.82 -22.47
N GLY A 240 23.69 28.11 -21.63
CA GLY A 240 24.58 28.71 -20.66
C GLY A 240 23.88 29.30 -19.43
N SER A 241 24.55 29.23 -18.28
CA SER A 241 24.21 29.88 -17.02
C SER A 241 25.00 31.19 -16.89
N GLU A 242 24.37 32.20 -16.29
CA GLU A 242 25.06 33.45 -15.93
C GLU A 242 26.06 33.24 -14.77
N GLN A 243 25.86 32.18 -13.98
CA GLN A 243 26.71 31.79 -12.85
C GLN A 243 26.90 30.26 -12.84
N PRO A 244 28.04 29.77 -13.32
CA PRO A 244 28.41 28.36 -13.25
C PRO A 244 28.71 27.93 -11.82
N LEU A 245 28.30 26.72 -11.44
CA LEU A 245 28.67 26.13 -10.15
C LEU A 245 30.08 25.53 -10.23
N THR A 246 30.88 25.76 -9.20
CA THR A 246 32.19 25.11 -9.03
C THR A 246 32.04 23.62 -8.69
N LEU A 247 33.10 22.84 -8.88
CA LEU A 247 33.12 21.41 -8.53
C LEU A 247 32.72 21.16 -7.06
N LEU A 248 33.25 21.96 -6.14
CA LEU A 248 32.94 21.83 -4.70
C LEU A 248 31.45 22.06 -4.42
N GLU A 249 30.84 23.07 -5.05
CA GLU A 249 29.41 23.34 -4.88
C GLU A 249 28.53 22.22 -5.46
N VAL A 250 28.97 21.57 -6.56
CA VAL A 250 28.28 20.40 -7.11
C VAL A 250 28.35 19.22 -6.13
N GLU A 251 29.50 18.97 -5.50
CA GLU A 251 29.67 17.92 -4.49
C GLU A 251 28.84 18.19 -3.23
N GLU A 252 28.74 19.44 -2.78
CA GLU A 252 27.87 19.85 -1.67
C GLU A 252 26.38 19.65 -1.99
N VAL A 253 25.97 19.96 -3.23
CA VAL A 253 24.61 19.68 -3.70
C VAL A 253 24.35 18.17 -3.67
N GLN A 254 25.27 17.35 -4.17
CA GLN A 254 25.14 15.90 -4.14
C GLN A 254 25.05 15.35 -2.71
N ALA A 255 25.89 15.82 -1.79
CA ALA A 255 25.90 15.37 -0.40
C ALA A 255 24.53 15.63 0.29
N ARG A 256 23.93 16.80 0.06
CA ARG A 256 22.62 17.17 0.62
C ARG A 256 21.45 16.40 0.05
N ARG A 257 21.58 15.75 -1.12
CA ARG A 257 20.47 15.01 -1.73
C ARG A 257 20.00 13.81 -0.91
N ARG A 258 20.88 13.21 -0.10
CA ARG A 258 20.50 12.13 0.83
C ARG A 258 19.48 12.57 1.88
N GLU A 259 19.46 13.84 2.25
CA GLU A 259 18.47 14.42 3.17
C GLU A 259 17.09 14.61 2.53
N LEU A 260 16.98 14.47 1.20
CA LEU A 260 15.73 14.64 0.46
C LEU A 260 14.89 13.36 0.38
N LEU A 261 15.48 12.22 0.75
CA LEU A 261 14.81 10.92 0.75
C LEU A 261 13.63 10.93 1.73
N GLY A 262 12.55 10.21 1.39
CA GLY A 262 11.38 10.08 2.26
C GLY A 262 11.70 9.27 3.53
N GLY A 263 10.89 9.44 4.58
CA GLY A 263 11.01 8.64 5.80
C GLY A 263 10.68 7.15 5.59
N ASP A 264 10.71 6.35 6.66
CA ASP A 264 10.61 4.88 6.61
C ASP A 264 9.35 4.34 5.91
N ASN A 265 8.25 5.10 5.93
CA ASN A 265 6.97 4.71 5.31
C ASN A 265 6.55 5.66 4.17
N GLU A 266 7.49 6.43 3.63
CA GLU A 266 7.22 7.41 2.58
C GLU A 266 8.15 7.16 1.40
N ILE A 267 7.58 7.20 0.19
CA ILE A 267 8.36 7.25 -1.05
C ILE A 267 9.09 8.60 -1.15
N LEU A 268 10.03 8.71 -2.10
CA LEU A 268 10.59 10.02 -2.45
C LEU A 268 9.47 11.05 -2.69
N PRO A 269 9.45 12.19 -1.98
CA PRO A 269 8.35 13.14 -2.12
C PRO A 269 8.30 13.72 -3.55
N PRO A 270 7.14 13.70 -4.24
CA PRO A 270 7.01 14.28 -5.59
C PRO A 270 7.45 15.73 -5.67
N GLU A 271 7.34 16.49 -4.58
CA GLU A 271 7.75 17.88 -4.48
C GLU A 271 9.24 18.07 -4.81
N ARG A 272 10.08 17.03 -4.60
CA ARG A 272 11.52 17.04 -4.91
C ARG A 272 11.81 17.04 -6.42
N LEU A 273 10.84 16.67 -7.26
CA LEU A 273 10.98 16.64 -8.72
C LEU A 273 10.27 17.82 -9.42
N THR A 274 9.84 18.83 -8.65
CA THR A 274 9.20 20.03 -9.21
C THR A 274 10.24 20.97 -9.83
N LYS A 275 9.81 21.84 -10.75
CA LYS A 275 10.65 22.92 -11.33
C LYS A 275 11.46 23.68 -10.29
N ASN A 276 10.82 24.10 -9.19
CA ASN A 276 11.50 24.86 -8.14
C ASN A 276 12.50 23.99 -7.36
N ALA A 277 12.19 22.70 -7.19
CA ALA A 277 13.09 21.77 -6.53
C ALA A 277 14.33 21.44 -7.38
N MET A 278 14.19 21.37 -8.71
CA MET A 278 15.32 21.20 -9.63
C MET A 278 16.38 22.30 -9.42
N SER A 279 15.97 23.55 -9.30
CA SER A 279 16.92 24.64 -9.03
C SER A 279 17.37 24.68 -7.57
N LYS A 280 16.44 24.55 -6.62
CA LYS A 280 16.74 24.72 -5.18
C LYS A 280 17.61 23.59 -4.60
N TYR A 281 17.29 22.34 -4.93
CA TYR A 281 17.89 21.17 -4.31
C TYR A 281 18.82 20.39 -5.23
N HIS A 282 18.62 20.50 -6.55
CA HIS A 282 19.47 19.80 -7.52
C HIS A 282 20.47 20.72 -8.22
N GLY A 283 20.44 22.04 -7.96
CA GLY A 283 21.37 23.00 -8.56
C GLY A 283 21.16 23.25 -10.05
N ILE A 284 20.11 22.69 -10.65
CA ILE A 284 19.86 22.77 -12.09
C ILE A 284 19.26 24.15 -12.42
N PRO A 285 19.90 24.96 -13.30
CA PRO A 285 19.45 26.32 -13.58
C PRO A 285 18.00 26.38 -14.07
N PRO A 286 17.24 27.46 -13.78
CA PRO A 286 15.84 27.58 -14.19
C PRO A 286 15.59 27.41 -15.70
N LYS A 287 16.56 27.82 -16.53
CA LYS A 287 16.53 27.66 -17.99
C LYS A 287 16.53 26.18 -18.42
N GLU A 288 17.18 25.30 -17.68
CA GLU A 288 17.17 23.84 -17.88
C GLU A 288 16.01 23.16 -17.13
N ALA A 289 15.71 23.62 -15.92
CA ALA A 289 14.66 23.05 -15.09
C ALA A 289 13.26 23.21 -15.71
N THR A 290 13.02 24.30 -16.44
CA THR A 290 11.71 24.57 -17.09
C THR A 290 11.38 23.57 -18.21
N PRO A 291 12.20 23.40 -19.26
CA PRO A 291 11.92 22.43 -20.32
C PRO A 291 11.86 21.01 -19.77
N TRP A 292 12.75 20.64 -18.84
CA TRP A 292 12.69 19.35 -18.15
C TRP A 292 11.35 19.13 -17.45
N SER A 293 10.90 20.10 -16.64
CA SER A 293 9.64 19.97 -15.87
C SER A 293 8.41 19.89 -16.78
N ASN A 294 8.43 20.57 -17.93
CA ASN A 294 7.38 20.48 -18.93
C ASN A 294 7.34 19.07 -19.55
N LEU A 295 8.51 18.53 -19.90
CA LEU A 295 8.68 17.20 -20.45
C LEU A 295 8.16 16.12 -19.50
N ILE A 296 8.53 16.18 -18.21
CA ILE A 296 8.11 15.19 -17.19
C ILE A 296 6.78 15.53 -16.50
N SER A 297 6.01 16.49 -16.99
CA SER A 297 4.79 16.97 -16.31
C SER A 297 3.74 15.88 -16.10
N THR A 298 3.52 15.02 -17.09
CA THR A 298 2.61 13.86 -16.99
C THR A 298 3.14 12.82 -16.00
N PHE A 299 4.45 12.52 -16.02
CA PHE A 299 5.09 11.68 -15.00
C PHE A 299 4.85 12.23 -13.60
N HIS A 300 5.05 13.54 -13.40
CA HIS A 300 4.84 14.19 -12.10
C HIS A 300 3.40 14.09 -11.61
N SER A 301 2.43 14.25 -12.50
CA SER A 301 1.00 14.12 -12.20
C SER A 301 0.63 12.72 -11.73
N VAL A 302 1.10 11.69 -12.45
CA VAL A 302 0.90 10.28 -12.07
C VAL A 302 1.61 9.98 -10.77
N TYR A 303 2.86 10.43 -10.62
CA TYR A 303 3.67 10.22 -9.43
C TYR A 303 3.03 10.81 -8.17
N LYS A 304 2.43 12.01 -8.27
CA LYS A 304 1.65 12.62 -7.17
C LYS A 304 0.45 11.79 -6.74
N LYS A 305 -0.27 11.17 -7.69
CA LYS A 305 -1.41 10.32 -7.37
C LYS A 305 -0.95 9.03 -6.66
N ILE A 306 0.13 8.43 -7.13
CA ILE A 306 0.77 7.25 -6.50
C ILE A 306 1.27 7.58 -5.10
N ALA A 307 1.91 8.74 -4.92
CA ALA A 307 2.38 9.19 -3.60
C ALA A 307 1.23 9.33 -2.59
N ARG A 308 0.03 9.74 -3.05
CA ARG A 308 -1.17 9.78 -2.20
C ARG A 308 -1.64 8.38 -1.80
N VAL A 309 -1.61 7.41 -2.71
CA VAL A 309 -1.93 6.00 -2.39
C VAL A 309 -0.92 5.44 -1.39
N ALA A 310 0.39 5.61 -1.64
CA ALA A 310 1.46 5.15 -0.77
C ALA A 310 1.40 5.75 0.65
N SER A 311 0.95 7.00 0.78
CA SER A 311 0.79 7.68 2.08
C SER A 311 -0.62 7.57 2.68
N THR A 312 -1.55 6.87 2.03
CA THR A 312 -2.92 6.75 2.53
C THR A 312 -2.93 6.02 3.85
N ARG A 313 -3.45 6.68 4.89
CA ARG A 313 -3.76 6.04 6.18
C ARG A 313 -5.25 6.13 6.39
N SER A 314 -5.93 4.99 6.28
CA SER A 314 -7.37 4.94 6.50
C SER A 314 -7.75 5.42 7.91
N PRO A 315 -8.95 6.01 8.09
CA PRO A 315 -9.42 6.48 9.39
C PRO A 315 -9.40 5.39 10.47
N HIS A 316 -9.69 4.14 10.10
CA HIS A 316 -9.68 3.01 11.02
C HIS A 316 -8.26 2.58 11.41
N SER A 317 -7.29 2.59 10.47
CA SER A 317 -5.87 2.39 10.81
C SER A 317 -5.35 3.43 11.79
N ARG A 318 -5.72 4.70 11.58
CA ARG A 318 -5.37 5.78 12.52
C ARG A 318 -6.02 5.60 13.88
N ALA A 319 -7.28 5.16 13.93
CA ALA A 319 -7.99 4.88 15.17
C ALA A 319 -7.38 3.69 15.93
N TYR A 320 -6.97 2.65 15.20
CA TYR A 320 -6.27 1.49 15.75
C TYR A 320 -4.93 1.89 16.36
N GLU A 321 -4.07 2.58 15.62
CA GLU A 321 -2.77 3.07 16.10
C GLU A 321 -2.92 4.01 17.31
N ALA A 322 -3.90 4.92 17.29
CA ALA A 322 -4.17 5.81 18.41
C ALA A 322 -4.65 5.06 19.66
N SER A 323 -5.48 4.03 19.47
CA SER A 323 -5.94 3.16 20.56
C SER A 323 -4.78 2.35 21.13
N LEU A 324 -3.97 1.72 20.27
CA LEU A 324 -2.77 0.98 20.64
C LEU A 324 -1.80 1.85 21.44
N GLY A 325 -1.46 3.04 20.95
CA GLY A 325 -0.53 3.95 21.63
C GLY A 325 -1.06 4.53 22.95
N THR A 326 -2.38 4.63 23.11
CA THR A 326 -3.00 5.08 24.37
C THR A 326 -3.03 3.95 25.39
N LEU A 327 -3.54 2.77 24.99
CA LEU A 327 -3.63 1.60 25.86
C LEU A 327 -2.25 1.12 26.30
N PHE A 328 -1.26 1.10 25.41
CA PHE A 328 0.11 0.74 25.74
C PHE A 328 0.71 1.65 26.81
N ARG A 329 0.45 2.96 26.74
CA ARG A 329 0.91 3.93 27.75
C ARG A 329 0.23 3.72 29.10
N LEU A 330 -1.08 3.45 29.08
CA LEU A 330 -1.85 3.14 30.29
C LEU A 330 -1.37 1.84 30.94
N GLU A 331 -1.12 0.79 30.14
CA GLU A 331 -0.68 -0.50 30.66
C GLU A 331 0.74 -0.43 31.22
N LEU A 332 1.66 0.30 30.55
CA LEU A 332 2.97 0.59 31.13
C LEU A 332 2.88 1.32 32.46
N SER A 333 1.95 2.30 32.59
CA SER A 333 1.76 3.01 33.87
C SER A 333 1.21 2.10 34.98
N LYS A 334 0.37 1.13 34.61
CA LYS A 334 -0.21 0.14 35.53
C LYS A 334 0.85 -0.85 36.01
N ILE A 335 1.67 -1.38 35.09
CA ILE A 335 2.80 -2.25 35.41
C ILE A 335 3.81 -1.52 36.29
N ALA A 336 4.10 -0.24 36.01
CA ALA A 336 5.00 0.56 36.83
C ALA A 336 4.45 0.79 38.26
N SER A 337 3.12 0.89 38.41
CA SER A 337 2.47 1.11 39.70
C SER A 337 2.33 -0.16 40.54
N ASN A 338 2.25 -1.32 39.90
CA ASN A 338 2.15 -2.63 40.57
C ASN A 338 2.87 -3.70 39.74
N PRO A 339 4.20 -3.81 39.86
CA PRO A 339 4.98 -4.73 39.03
C PRO A 339 4.68 -6.19 39.42
N PRO A 340 4.37 -7.07 38.45
CA PRO A 340 4.35 -8.51 38.67
C PRO A 340 5.70 -9.00 39.24
N PRO A 341 5.72 -10.03 40.10
CA PRO A 341 6.95 -10.69 40.50
C PRO A 341 7.73 -11.18 39.26
N ASP A 342 9.05 -11.01 39.23
CA ASP A 342 9.98 -11.48 38.19
C ASP A 342 9.82 -10.91 36.76
N LEU A 343 9.28 -9.69 36.63
CA LEU A 343 9.09 -9.07 35.32
C LEU A 343 10.40 -8.62 34.63
N LEU A 344 10.90 -9.43 33.70
CA LEU A 344 12.09 -9.12 32.88
C LEU A 344 11.80 -8.16 31.70
N ASN A 345 10.58 -8.18 31.17
CA ASN A 345 10.21 -7.38 30.00
C ASN A 345 8.84 -6.69 30.19
N PRO A 346 8.83 -5.48 30.78
CA PRO A 346 7.61 -4.70 30.98
C PRO A 346 6.94 -4.29 29.67
N GLN A 347 7.72 -3.98 28.62
CA GLN A 347 7.15 -3.60 27.33
C GLN A 347 6.46 -4.78 26.64
N GLY A 348 7.04 -5.98 26.70
CA GLY A 348 6.46 -7.19 26.11
C GLY A 348 5.11 -7.54 26.73
N LEU A 349 5.02 -7.57 28.06
CA LEU A 349 3.77 -7.84 28.76
C LEU A 349 2.71 -6.75 28.50
N ALA A 350 3.11 -5.47 28.47
CA ALA A 350 2.21 -4.39 28.11
C ALA A 350 1.64 -4.56 26.70
N PHE A 351 2.48 -4.97 25.74
CA PHE A 351 2.06 -5.16 24.36
C PHE A 351 1.07 -6.33 24.22
N GLU A 352 1.31 -7.44 24.91
CA GLU A 352 0.44 -8.62 24.94
C GLU A 352 -0.92 -8.30 25.57
N ASN A 353 -0.93 -7.63 26.73
CA ASN A 353 -2.16 -7.21 27.41
C ASN A 353 -2.98 -6.26 26.52
N VAL A 354 -2.33 -5.31 25.84
CA VAL A 354 -3.01 -4.38 24.94
C VAL A 354 -3.59 -5.08 23.72
N HIS A 355 -2.89 -6.07 23.15
CA HIS A 355 -3.43 -6.88 22.05
C HIS A 355 -4.68 -7.64 22.50
N ASN A 356 -4.67 -8.20 23.70
CA ASN A 356 -5.85 -8.86 24.28
C ASN A 356 -7.01 -7.88 24.53
N TYR A 357 -6.71 -6.65 24.98
CA TYR A 357 -7.74 -5.61 25.19
C TYR A 357 -8.36 -5.09 23.89
N ILE A 358 -7.54 -4.87 22.85
CA ILE A 358 -8.03 -4.44 21.55
C ILE A 358 -8.80 -5.58 20.88
N GLY A 359 -8.30 -6.81 21.02
CA GLY A 359 -8.90 -8.01 20.46
C GLY A 359 -9.09 -7.91 18.95
N GLN A 360 -8.21 -7.21 18.22
CA GLN A 360 -8.26 -7.05 16.77
C GLN A 360 -6.83 -7.07 16.22
N SER A 361 -6.63 -7.81 15.13
CA SER A 361 -5.38 -7.72 14.35
C SER A 361 -5.23 -6.34 13.72
N PRO A 362 -3.99 -5.88 13.46
CA PRO A 362 -3.76 -4.63 12.76
C PRO A 362 -4.48 -4.60 11.40
N PRO A 363 -5.15 -3.50 11.05
CA PRO A 363 -5.77 -3.36 9.73
C PRO A 363 -4.68 -3.38 8.65
N ASN A 364 -4.80 -4.35 7.74
CA ASN A 364 -3.81 -4.60 6.68
C ASN A 364 -4.35 -4.36 5.27
N ALA A 365 -5.62 -3.99 5.12
CA ALA A 365 -6.27 -3.82 3.82
C ALA A 365 -5.54 -2.81 2.91
N ASP A 366 -5.09 -1.69 3.48
CA ASP A 366 -4.37 -0.64 2.73
C ASP A 366 -2.93 -1.05 2.38
N ARG A 367 -2.31 -1.96 3.17
CA ARG A 367 -0.86 -2.27 3.09
C ARG A 367 -0.46 -2.83 1.74
N ARG A 368 -1.30 -3.70 1.17
CA ARG A 368 -1.08 -4.26 -0.17
C ARG A 368 -0.98 -3.15 -1.22
N TYR A 369 -1.94 -2.24 -1.24
CA TYR A 369 -2.00 -1.18 -2.26
C TYR A 369 -0.95 -0.09 -2.02
N GLN A 370 -0.58 0.18 -0.75
CA GLN A 370 0.59 1.00 -0.44
C GLN A 370 1.86 0.38 -1.05
N LEU A 371 2.10 -0.91 -0.84
CA LEU A 371 3.24 -1.62 -1.42
C LEU A 371 3.21 -1.59 -2.95
N GLU A 372 2.07 -1.88 -3.58
CA GLU A 372 1.93 -1.78 -5.03
C GLU A 372 2.24 -0.35 -5.53
N ALA A 373 1.80 0.69 -4.81
CA ALA A 373 2.15 2.07 -5.11
C ALA A 373 3.66 2.35 -4.97
N PHE A 374 4.36 1.75 -4.00
CA PHE A 374 5.82 1.82 -3.92
C PHE A 374 6.48 1.22 -5.16
N LEU A 375 6.03 0.04 -5.60
CA LEU A 375 6.59 -0.63 -6.80
C LEU A 375 6.38 0.21 -8.05
N ILE A 376 5.18 0.74 -8.27
CA ILE A 376 4.86 1.59 -9.43
C ILE A 376 5.67 2.92 -9.36
N SER A 377 5.82 3.49 -8.17
CA SER A 377 6.67 4.66 -7.91
C SER A 377 8.13 4.42 -8.32
N VAL A 378 8.68 3.24 -8.05
CA VAL A 378 10.04 2.86 -8.46
C VAL A 378 10.13 2.72 -9.98
N LYS A 379 9.19 2.01 -10.63
CA LYS A 379 9.16 1.85 -12.10
C LYS A 379 9.15 3.21 -12.82
N LEU A 380 8.26 4.12 -12.39
CA LEU A 380 8.19 5.47 -12.94
C LEU A 380 9.49 6.26 -12.76
N ARG A 381 10.17 6.11 -11.62
CA ARG A 381 11.44 6.80 -11.40
C ARG A 381 12.57 6.18 -12.20
N ILE A 382 12.59 4.88 -12.44
CA ILE A 382 13.54 4.27 -13.37
C ILE A 382 13.36 4.87 -14.77
N MET A 383 12.12 5.05 -15.25
CA MET A 383 11.84 5.73 -16.51
C MET A 383 12.34 7.19 -16.50
N ILE A 384 12.13 7.94 -15.42
CA ILE A 384 12.67 9.31 -15.26
C ILE A 384 14.20 9.29 -15.26
N GLY A 385 14.83 8.30 -14.64
CA GLY A 385 16.28 8.10 -14.65
C GLY A 385 16.81 7.87 -16.06
N THR A 386 16.11 7.08 -16.88
CA THR A 386 16.41 6.87 -18.29
C THR A 386 16.37 8.18 -19.09
N LEU A 387 15.37 9.04 -18.85
CA LEU A 387 15.30 10.37 -19.44
C LEU A 387 16.46 11.27 -18.97
N ALA A 388 16.80 11.23 -17.67
CA ALA A 388 17.91 12.00 -17.11
C ALA A 388 19.26 11.56 -17.73
N ARG A 389 19.46 10.25 -17.94
CA ARG A 389 20.61 9.71 -18.68
C ARG A 389 20.64 10.25 -20.11
N SER A 390 19.52 10.20 -20.83
CA SER A 390 19.46 10.73 -22.20
C SER A 390 19.77 12.23 -22.26
N ARG A 391 19.43 13.00 -21.22
CA ARG A 391 19.88 14.40 -21.09
C ARG A 391 21.38 14.52 -20.88
N VAL A 392 21.99 13.67 -20.04
CA VAL A 392 23.45 13.61 -19.87
C VAL A 392 24.14 13.30 -21.19
N ASP A 393 23.63 12.34 -21.97
CA ASP A 393 24.22 11.94 -23.25
C ASP A 393 24.17 13.06 -24.31
N GLY A 394 23.18 13.95 -24.24
CA GLY A 394 23.09 15.15 -25.08
C GLY A 394 24.06 16.28 -24.73
N LEU A 395 24.73 16.21 -23.57
CA LEU A 395 25.71 17.22 -23.14
C LEU A 395 27.13 16.82 -23.55
N PRO A 396 27.99 17.75 -24.01
CA PRO A 396 29.38 17.44 -24.36
C PRO A 396 30.15 16.80 -23.20
N LEU A 397 30.81 15.67 -23.48
CA LEU A 397 31.63 14.95 -22.52
C LEU A 397 32.94 15.71 -22.20
N THR A 398 33.49 16.39 -23.20
CA THR A 398 34.58 17.35 -23.04
C THR A 398 34.12 18.70 -23.56
N SER A 399 34.35 19.73 -22.76
CA SER A 399 34.16 21.12 -23.15
C SER A 399 35.24 21.94 -22.45
N ASN A 400 35.73 23.00 -23.08
CA ASN A 400 36.61 23.97 -22.43
C ASN A 400 35.83 24.91 -21.49
N ASP A 401 34.51 25.00 -21.67
CA ASP A 401 33.60 25.78 -20.83
C ASP A 401 33.31 25.05 -19.50
N GLU A 402 33.66 25.68 -18.37
CA GLU A 402 33.40 25.15 -17.03
C GLU A 402 31.90 25.02 -16.76
N ASP A 403 31.08 25.89 -17.35
CA ASP A 403 29.63 25.85 -17.17
C ASP A 403 29.04 24.55 -17.76
N ILE A 404 29.46 24.19 -18.97
CA ILE A 404 29.06 22.94 -19.63
C ILE A 404 29.51 21.71 -18.82
N ARG A 405 30.71 21.75 -18.22
CA ARG A 405 31.20 20.68 -17.34
C ARG A 405 30.36 20.58 -16.06
N SER A 406 30.04 21.72 -15.45
CA SER A 406 29.25 21.80 -14.22
C SER A 406 27.83 21.26 -14.42
N ILE A 407 27.14 21.66 -15.51
CA ILE A 407 25.77 21.21 -15.79
C ILE A 407 25.72 19.72 -16.10
N ARG A 408 26.73 19.19 -16.82
CA ARG A 408 26.86 17.75 -17.05
C ARG A 408 26.99 17.00 -15.72
N ARG A 409 27.87 17.45 -14.81
CA ARG A 409 28.03 16.83 -13.48
C ARG A 409 26.75 16.88 -12.64
N LEU A 410 26.01 17.98 -12.70
CA LEU A 410 24.72 18.11 -12.00
C LEU A 410 23.68 17.12 -12.51
N TRP A 411 23.61 16.90 -13.82
CA TRP A 411 22.73 15.89 -14.43
C TRP A 411 23.17 14.46 -14.13
N VAL A 412 24.47 14.17 -14.17
CA VAL A 412 25.02 12.85 -13.80
C VAL A 412 24.66 12.51 -12.36
N THR A 413 24.95 13.41 -11.42
CA THR A 413 24.62 13.20 -10.01
C THR A 413 23.10 13.18 -9.77
N PHE A 414 22.30 13.86 -10.61
CA PHE A 414 20.84 13.84 -10.49
C PHE A 414 20.28 12.49 -10.95
N ALA A 415 20.77 11.93 -12.06
CA ALA A 415 20.41 10.59 -12.51
C ALA A 415 20.78 9.54 -11.44
N ASP A 416 21.99 9.63 -10.86
CA ASP A 416 22.41 8.76 -9.76
C ASP A 416 21.46 8.85 -8.56
N PHE A 417 21.08 10.07 -8.16
CA PHE A 417 20.11 10.30 -7.08
C PHE A 417 18.74 9.65 -7.35
N ILE A 418 18.26 9.71 -8.59
CA ILE A 418 16.98 9.06 -8.95
C ILE A 418 17.07 7.55 -8.73
N TYR A 419 18.12 6.89 -9.20
CA TYR A 419 18.31 5.45 -9.00
C TYR A 419 18.56 5.09 -7.53
N GLU A 420 19.36 5.86 -6.80
CA GLU A 420 19.54 5.69 -5.34
C GLU A 420 18.20 5.80 -4.59
N SER A 421 17.32 6.71 -5.00
CA SER A 421 15.99 6.85 -4.40
C SER A 421 15.11 5.60 -4.65
N CYS A 422 15.30 4.93 -5.79
CA CYS A 422 14.61 3.68 -6.11
C CYS A 422 15.09 2.54 -5.22
N GLU A 423 16.42 2.39 -5.04
CA GLU A 423 17.02 1.40 -4.14
C GLU A 423 16.49 1.58 -2.71
N CYS A 424 16.50 2.82 -2.21
CA CYS A 424 16.01 3.17 -0.87
C CYS A 424 14.53 2.79 -0.68
N ASP A 425 13.67 3.14 -1.65
CA ASP A 425 12.26 2.83 -1.57
C ASP A 425 11.96 1.33 -1.76
N CYS A 426 12.77 0.59 -2.52
CA CYS A 426 12.68 -0.87 -2.59
C CYS A 426 13.00 -1.52 -1.25
N HIS A 427 14.06 -1.06 -0.55
CA HIS A 427 14.38 -1.55 0.80
C HIS A 427 13.24 -1.29 1.79
N LYS A 428 12.62 -0.11 1.75
CA LYS A 428 11.43 0.19 2.55
C LYS A 428 10.27 -0.74 2.21
N ALA A 429 10.01 -0.97 0.91
CA ALA A 429 8.94 -1.86 0.46
C ALA A 429 9.16 -3.31 0.91
N ILE A 430 10.39 -3.83 0.84
CA ILE A 430 10.75 -5.17 1.36
C ILE A 430 10.47 -5.22 2.86
N ALA A 431 10.96 -4.25 3.64
CA ALA A 431 10.77 -4.22 5.08
C ALA A 431 9.29 -4.13 5.49
N ILE A 432 8.47 -3.38 4.74
CA ILE A 432 7.01 -3.32 4.97
C ILE A 432 6.35 -4.65 4.58
N ALA A 433 6.73 -5.24 3.45
CA ALA A 433 6.18 -6.51 2.97
C ALA A 433 6.49 -7.69 3.90
N ASP A 434 7.71 -7.75 4.44
CA ASP A 434 8.10 -8.78 5.42
C ASP A 434 7.30 -8.63 6.72
N LYS A 435 7.14 -7.39 7.21
CA LYS A 435 6.30 -7.10 8.39
C LYS A 435 4.83 -7.45 8.17
N SER A 436 4.31 -7.30 6.95
CA SER A 436 2.93 -7.68 6.59
C SER A 436 2.80 -9.12 6.08
N SER A 437 3.84 -9.96 6.22
CA SER A 437 3.86 -11.36 5.75
C SER A 437 3.45 -11.53 4.28
N SER A 438 3.77 -10.55 3.44
CA SER A 438 3.37 -10.46 2.04
C SER A 438 4.50 -10.91 1.12
N SER A 439 4.83 -12.21 1.13
CA SER A 439 6.00 -12.78 0.44
C SER A 439 6.08 -12.51 -1.06
N ARG A 440 4.94 -12.46 -1.77
CA ARG A 440 4.89 -12.12 -3.20
C ARG A 440 5.29 -10.67 -3.47
N LEU A 441 4.84 -9.74 -2.64
CA LEU A 441 5.21 -8.33 -2.77
C LEU A 441 6.67 -8.09 -2.37
N ALA A 442 7.16 -8.81 -1.35
CA ALA A 442 8.57 -8.80 -1.00
C ALA A 442 9.45 -9.29 -2.17
N ALA A 443 9.07 -10.40 -2.83
CA ALA A 443 9.78 -10.89 -4.01
C ALA A 443 9.81 -9.87 -5.16
N ARG A 444 8.67 -9.25 -5.49
CA ARG A 444 8.61 -8.19 -6.52
C ARG A 444 9.41 -6.94 -6.16
N ALA A 445 9.42 -6.53 -4.89
CA ALA A 445 10.23 -5.42 -4.42
C ALA A 445 11.73 -5.73 -4.53
N THR A 446 12.13 -6.96 -4.21
CA THR A 446 13.52 -7.44 -4.39
C THR A 446 13.93 -7.48 -5.86
N THR A 447 13.04 -7.90 -6.76
CA THR A 447 13.27 -7.82 -8.21
C THR A 447 13.57 -6.38 -8.64
N LEU A 448 12.74 -5.42 -8.23
CA LEU A 448 12.94 -4.00 -8.56
C LEU A 448 14.18 -3.41 -7.90
N LEU A 449 14.58 -3.88 -6.71
CA LEU A 449 15.83 -3.48 -6.07
C LEU A 449 17.01 -3.84 -6.97
N LEU A 450 17.09 -5.09 -7.42
CA LEU A 450 18.19 -5.55 -8.27
C LEU A 450 18.21 -4.83 -9.63
N ILE A 451 17.04 -4.57 -10.21
CA ILE A 451 16.95 -3.77 -11.43
C ILE A 451 17.45 -2.34 -11.16
N SER A 452 17.07 -1.72 -10.05
CA SER A 452 17.52 -0.37 -9.69
C SER A 452 19.04 -0.31 -9.49
N GLU A 453 19.61 -1.30 -8.79
CA GLU A 453 21.05 -1.45 -8.60
C GLU A 453 21.78 -1.64 -9.93
N PHE A 454 21.21 -2.46 -10.83
CA PHE A 454 21.75 -2.65 -12.17
C PHE A 454 21.70 -1.36 -12.98
N GLU A 455 20.59 -0.65 -13.03
CA GLU A 455 20.46 0.58 -13.80
C GLU A 455 21.45 1.66 -13.33
N ARG A 456 21.60 1.79 -12.00
CA ARG A 456 22.60 2.67 -11.39
C ARG A 456 24.02 2.26 -11.78
N PHE A 457 24.35 0.98 -11.67
CA PHE A 457 25.65 0.42 -12.02
C PHE A 457 25.97 0.60 -13.51
N ARG A 458 25.03 0.23 -14.39
CA ARG A 458 25.11 0.38 -15.84
C ARG A 458 25.38 1.84 -16.21
N PHE A 459 24.64 2.77 -15.60
CA PHE A 459 24.87 4.20 -15.83
C PHE A 459 26.29 4.63 -15.42
N ALA A 460 26.77 4.21 -14.25
CA ALA A 460 28.12 4.53 -13.78
C ALA A 460 29.21 3.96 -14.71
N ILE A 461 29.08 2.70 -15.15
CA ILE A 461 30.02 2.06 -16.09
C ILE A 461 30.05 2.81 -17.42
N MET A 462 28.89 3.24 -17.95
CA MET A 462 28.84 4.03 -19.19
C MET A 462 29.56 5.37 -19.06
N GLN A 463 29.41 6.08 -17.92
CA GLN A 463 30.14 7.33 -17.68
C GLN A 463 31.66 7.09 -17.57
N GLN A 464 32.08 6.09 -16.79
CA GLN A 464 33.49 5.74 -16.65
C GLN A 464 34.13 5.34 -17.99
N ARG A 465 33.43 4.54 -18.80
CA ARG A 465 33.88 4.16 -20.14
C ARG A 465 34.07 5.40 -21.01
N ALA A 466 33.10 6.30 -21.02
CA ALA A 466 33.15 7.53 -21.81
C ALA A 466 34.35 8.41 -21.41
N GLU A 467 34.56 8.63 -20.11
CA GLU A 467 35.68 9.42 -19.59
C GLU A 467 37.05 8.78 -19.90
N LYS A 468 37.20 7.47 -19.67
CA LYS A 468 38.46 6.75 -19.89
C LYS A 468 38.82 6.62 -21.37
N ALA A 469 37.82 6.52 -22.25
CA ALA A 469 38.03 6.49 -23.70
C ALA A 469 38.68 7.78 -24.23
N ILE A 470 38.50 8.92 -23.54
CA ILE A 470 39.15 10.19 -23.90
C ILE A 470 40.58 10.27 -23.36
N VAL A 471 40.79 9.86 -22.10
CA VAL A 471 42.05 10.07 -21.38
C VAL A 471 43.12 9.04 -21.76
N ALA A 472 42.71 7.80 -22.06
CA ALA A 472 43.64 6.70 -22.28
C ALA A 472 44.15 6.65 -23.74
N GLY A 473 45.27 7.32 -24.00
CA GLY A 473 46.13 7.00 -25.12
C GLY A 473 46.76 5.60 -24.95
N GLN A 474 46.27 4.62 -25.70
CA GLN A 474 46.95 3.36 -26.08
C GLN A 474 47.09 2.20 -25.07
N THR A 475 46.53 2.24 -23.85
CA THR A 475 46.46 1.02 -23.01
C THR A 475 45.02 0.57 -22.75
N ASN A 476 44.66 -0.63 -23.24
CA ASN A 476 43.34 -1.26 -23.07
C ASN A 476 43.10 -1.80 -21.65
N ASP A 477 43.99 -1.51 -20.70
CA ASP A 477 43.95 -2.07 -19.34
C ASP A 477 42.66 -1.68 -18.59
N TRP A 478 42.15 -0.47 -18.83
CA TRP A 478 40.89 -0.02 -18.23
C TRP A 478 39.66 -0.79 -18.73
N ARG A 479 39.65 -1.30 -19.98
CA ARG A 479 38.54 -2.12 -20.49
C ARG A 479 38.46 -3.44 -19.73
N ASN A 480 39.62 -4.05 -19.43
CA ASN A 480 39.70 -5.26 -18.64
C ASN A 480 39.23 -5.03 -17.20
N LEU A 481 39.61 -3.91 -16.57
CA LEU A 481 39.15 -3.56 -15.22
C LEU A 481 37.62 -3.40 -15.16
N LEU A 482 37.02 -2.68 -16.13
CA LEU A 482 35.57 -2.53 -16.19
C LEU A 482 34.86 -3.86 -16.49
N ARG A 483 35.43 -4.70 -17.37
CA ARG A 483 34.93 -6.06 -17.63
C ARG A 483 34.91 -6.90 -16.35
N ASP A 484 36.00 -6.87 -15.59
CA ASP A 484 36.12 -7.66 -14.36
C ASP A 484 35.13 -7.16 -13.29
N GLU A 485 34.90 -5.85 -13.21
CA GLU A 485 33.86 -5.25 -12.35
C GLU A 485 32.44 -5.67 -12.75
N ILE A 486 32.12 -5.64 -14.05
CA ILE A 486 30.85 -6.11 -14.62
C ILE A 486 30.62 -7.58 -14.30
N SER A 487 31.63 -8.43 -14.54
CA SER A 487 31.57 -9.87 -14.30
C SER A 487 31.36 -10.20 -12.82
N ALA A 488 32.07 -9.49 -11.93
CA ALA A 488 31.90 -9.62 -10.49
C ALA A 488 30.47 -9.24 -10.04
N ARG A 489 29.93 -8.13 -10.55
CA ARG A 489 28.56 -7.69 -10.24
C ARG A 489 27.50 -8.66 -10.77
N ARG A 490 27.68 -9.16 -11.99
CA ARG A 490 26.80 -10.17 -12.61
C ARG A 490 26.75 -11.46 -11.79
N LEU A 491 27.91 -11.94 -11.32
CA LEU A 491 27.99 -13.13 -10.46
C LEU A 491 27.30 -12.88 -9.12
N ALA A 492 27.51 -11.73 -8.50
CA ALA A 492 26.86 -11.36 -7.25
C ALA A 492 25.33 -11.34 -7.39
N MET A 493 24.80 -10.74 -8.46
CA MET A 493 23.36 -10.72 -8.74
C MET A 493 22.81 -12.13 -8.96
N ARG A 494 23.50 -13.00 -9.70
CA ARG A 494 23.09 -14.40 -9.89
C ARG A 494 22.99 -15.17 -8.57
N ILE A 495 24.01 -15.06 -7.71
CA ILE A 495 23.99 -15.70 -6.39
C ILE A 495 22.83 -15.18 -5.54
N PHE A 496 22.57 -13.87 -5.61
CA PHE A 496 21.49 -13.25 -4.85
C PHE A 496 20.10 -13.66 -5.36
N LEU A 497 19.91 -13.82 -6.68
CA LEU A 497 18.68 -14.35 -7.29
C LEU A 497 18.36 -15.75 -6.74
N GLU A 498 19.32 -16.68 -6.75
CA GLU A 498 19.13 -18.05 -6.25
C GLU A 498 18.77 -18.07 -4.76
N ARG A 499 19.40 -17.20 -3.97
CA ARG A 499 19.08 -17.02 -2.54
C ARG A 499 17.67 -16.49 -2.34
N THR A 500 17.26 -15.52 -3.15
CA THR A 500 15.94 -14.89 -3.09
C THR A 500 14.85 -15.89 -3.46
N GLU A 501 15.03 -16.66 -4.53
CA GLU A 501 14.10 -17.74 -4.90
C GLU A 501 13.98 -18.77 -3.78
N SER A 502 15.11 -19.21 -3.22
CA SER A 502 15.13 -20.17 -2.12
C SER A 502 14.45 -19.62 -0.86
N ALA A 503 14.60 -18.33 -0.55
CA ALA A 503 13.92 -17.68 0.56
C ALA A 503 12.41 -17.54 0.31
N TYR A 504 12.03 -17.14 -0.91
CA TYR A 504 10.63 -17.06 -1.34
C TYR A 504 9.93 -18.41 -1.19
N MET A 505 10.49 -19.48 -1.77
CA MET A 505 9.89 -20.82 -1.72
C MET A 505 9.74 -21.33 -0.28
N ARG A 506 10.70 -21.03 0.62
CA ARG A 506 10.60 -21.38 2.04
C ARG A 506 9.53 -20.59 2.79
N SER A 507 9.19 -19.38 2.35
CA SER A 507 8.17 -18.54 2.98
C SER A 507 6.72 -18.93 2.61
N ARG A 508 6.52 -19.79 1.60
CA ARG A 508 5.19 -20.17 1.12
C ARG A 508 4.66 -21.41 1.84
N PRO A 509 3.37 -21.44 2.22
CA PRO A 509 2.75 -22.60 2.86
C PRO A 509 2.41 -23.70 1.84
N ILE A 510 3.43 -24.37 1.30
CA ILE A 510 3.29 -25.40 0.27
C ILE A 510 2.96 -26.75 0.93
N LYS A 511 1.78 -27.30 0.64
CA LYS A 511 1.34 -28.62 1.17
C LYS A 511 1.28 -29.70 0.09
N THR A 512 1.15 -29.32 -1.17
CA THR A 512 1.00 -30.24 -2.30
C THR A 512 2.03 -29.97 -3.39
N HIS A 513 2.32 -30.99 -4.21
CA HIS A 513 3.21 -30.84 -5.36
C HIS A 513 2.65 -29.88 -6.42
N GLN A 514 1.33 -29.74 -6.53
CA GLN A 514 0.72 -28.77 -7.44
C GLN A 514 0.97 -27.34 -6.97
N GLN A 515 0.73 -27.05 -5.68
CA GLN A 515 1.05 -25.74 -5.09
C GLN A 515 2.53 -25.38 -5.24
N PHE A 516 3.43 -26.35 -5.14
CA PHE A 516 4.86 -26.12 -5.40
C PHE A 516 5.11 -25.65 -6.83
N ARG A 517 4.49 -26.31 -7.82
CA ARG A 517 4.61 -25.94 -9.23
C ARG A 517 4.01 -24.56 -9.51
N ASP A 518 2.84 -24.28 -8.95
CA ASP A 518 2.14 -23.01 -9.14
C ASP A 518 2.96 -21.83 -8.55
N GLU A 519 3.52 -21.99 -7.34
CA GLU A 519 4.36 -20.96 -6.71
C GLU A 519 5.69 -20.76 -7.44
N ARG A 520 6.27 -21.85 -7.97
CA ARG A 520 7.49 -21.77 -8.78
C ARG A 520 7.22 -21.05 -10.10
N SER A 521 6.12 -21.37 -10.80
CA SER A 521 5.70 -20.67 -12.01
C SER A 521 5.47 -19.20 -11.72
N TRP A 522 4.74 -18.89 -10.65
CA TRP A 522 4.50 -17.51 -10.26
C TRP A 522 5.81 -16.73 -10.06
N PHE A 523 6.79 -17.30 -9.35
CA PHE A 523 8.09 -16.65 -9.15
C PHE A 523 8.87 -16.52 -10.46
N GLN A 524 8.81 -17.54 -11.32
CA GLN A 524 9.42 -17.51 -12.64
C GLN A 524 8.90 -16.31 -13.45
N ASP A 525 7.58 -16.21 -13.58
CA ASP A 525 6.91 -15.24 -14.46
C ASP A 525 7.01 -13.80 -13.92
N ASN A 526 6.91 -13.63 -12.60
CA ASN A 526 6.82 -12.29 -11.98
C ASN A 526 8.18 -11.73 -11.54
N CYS A 527 9.21 -12.58 -11.41
CA CYS A 527 10.49 -12.19 -10.82
C CYS A 527 11.66 -12.69 -11.67
N ARG A 528 11.75 -14.00 -11.93
CA ARG A 528 12.95 -14.60 -12.54
C ARG A 528 13.18 -14.12 -13.96
N VAL A 529 12.14 -14.03 -14.81
CA VAL A 529 12.26 -13.54 -16.19
C VAL A 529 12.90 -12.15 -16.24
N GLN A 530 12.42 -11.21 -15.42
CA GLN A 530 12.95 -9.85 -15.34
C GLN A 530 14.42 -9.83 -14.89
N MET A 531 14.76 -10.62 -13.88
CA MET A 531 16.14 -10.72 -13.37
C MET A 531 17.08 -11.40 -14.37
N THR A 532 16.62 -12.42 -15.09
CA THR A 532 17.42 -13.07 -16.13
C THR A 532 17.73 -12.11 -17.27
N ARG A 533 16.77 -11.31 -17.73
CA ARG A 533 17.02 -10.28 -18.74
C ARG A 533 18.05 -9.26 -18.29
N CYS A 534 17.99 -8.86 -17.02
CA CYS A 534 18.99 -8.02 -16.42
C CYS A 534 20.39 -8.68 -16.43
N LEU A 535 20.47 -9.99 -16.19
CA LEU A 535 21.72 -10.77 -16.28
C LEU A 535 22.24 -10.85 -17.73
N ASP A 536 21.36 -10.99 -18.72
CA ASP A 536 21.70 -10.98 -20.14
C ASP A 536 22.23 -9.60 -20.56
N GLU A 537 21.63 -8.53 -20.06
CA GLU A 537 22.11 -7.16 -20.29
C GLU A 537 23.50 -6.88 -19.71
N PHE A 538 23.89 -7.54 -18.60
CA PHE A 538 25.28 -7.47 -18.14
C PHE A 538 26.25 -8.04 -19.18
N GLU A 539 25.87 -9.12 -19.89
CA GLU A 539 26.73 -9.71 -20.92
C GLU A 539 26.83 -8.78 -22.14
N GLU A 540 25.74 -8.14 -22.54
CA GLU A 540 25.78 -7.13 -23.61
C GLU A 540 26.58 -5.89 -23.22
N LEU A 541 26.47 -5.46 -21.95
CA LEU A 541 27.29 -4.37 -21.40
C LEU A 541 28.78 -4.73 -21.42
N GLU A 542 29.12 -5.97 -21.06
CA GLU A 542 30.49 -6.49 -21.09
C GLU A 542 31.04 -6.47 -22.52
N LYS A 543 30.28 -7.00 -23.49
CA LYS A 543 30.63 -6.98 -24.92
C LYS A 543 30.86 -5.55 -25.42
N HIS A 544 29.99 -4.62 -25.03
CA HIS A 544 30.11 -3.21 -25.41
C HIS A 544 31.39 -2.56 -24.88
N VAL A 545 31.74 -2.82 -23.62
CA VAL A 545 32.95 -2.28 -22.99
C VAL A 545 34.22 -2.80 -23.67
N VAL A 546 34.24 -4.08 -24.07
CA VAL A 546 35.42 -4.72 -24.65
C VAL A 546 35.56 -4.47 -26.15
N ASN A 547 34.46 -4.62 -26.90
CA ASN A 547 34.48 -4.69 -28.36
C ASN A 547 33.99 -3.40 -29.05
N ASP A 548 33.60 -2.36 -28.29
CA ASP A 548 33.01 -1.12 -28.80
C ASP A 548 31.80 -1.36 -29.74
N THR A 549 31.01 -2.40 -29.48
CA THR A 549 29.77 -2.71 -30.22
C THR A 549 28.68 -1.69 -29.95
N VAL A 550 27.58 -1.69 -30.71
CA VAL A 550 26.41 -0.85 -30.35
C VAL A 550 25.74 -1.44 -29.10
N TYR A 551 25.48 -0.61 -28.09
CA TYR A 551 24.75 -1.00 -26.88
C TYR A 551 23.44 -0.25 -26.80
N GLN A 552 22.34 -1.00 -26.75
CA GLN A 552 21.01 -0.48 -26.51
C GLN A 552 20.50 -1.08 -25.19
N ALA A 553 20.21 -0.21 -24.23
CA ALA A 553 19.64 -0.64 -22.96
C ALA A 553 18.21 -1.13 -23.17
N VAL A 554 17.86 -2.24 -22.53
CA VAL A 554 16.49 -2.78 -22.57
C VAL A 554 15.61 -1.89 -21.68
N SER A 555 14.46 -1.49 -22.21
CA SER A 555 13.51 -0.66 -21.46
C SER A 555 12.89 -1.45 -20.30
N MET A 556 12.35 -0.73 -19.31
CA MET A 556 11.65 -1.38 -18.19
C MET A 556 10.47 -2.24 -18.64
N GLN A 557 9.76 -1.84 -19.69
CA GLN A 557 8.64 -2.60 -20.23
C GLN A 557 9.12 -3.89 -20.92
N GLU A 558 10.15 -3.80 -21.74
CA GLU A 558 10.75 -4.98 -22.39
C GLU A 558 11.33 -5.97 -21.37
N LYS A 559 11.77 -5.51 -20.19
CA LYS A 559 12.15 -6.41 -19.09
C LYS A 559 10.95 -7.16 -18.52
N GLU A 560 9.76 -6.58 -18.54
CA GLU A 560 8.51 -7.12 -17.97
C GLU A 560 7.74 -8.05 -18.93
N GLU A 561 7.76 -7.80 -20.24
CA GLU A 561 6.95 -8.53 -21.23
C GLU A 561 7.52 -9.89 -21.61
N ILE A 562 6.82 -11.02 -21.50
CA ILE A 562 7.32 -12.32 -22.00
C ILE A 562 7.30 -12.31 -23.54
N VAL A 563 8.46 -12.22 -24.19
CA VAL A 563 8.58 -12.24 -25.66
C VAL A 563 9.12 -13.59 -26.09
N ILE A 564 8.50 -14.22 -27.10
CA ILE A 564 9.08 -15.39 -27.79
C ILE A 564 10.22 -14.86 -28.67
N THR A 565 11.46 -14.97 -28.21
CA THR A 565 12.64 -14.36 -28.85
C THR A 565 13.34 -15.26 -29.86
N GLU A 566 12.91 -16.52 -30.03
CA GLU A 566 13.53 -17.43 -31.01
C GLU A 566 12.75 -17.42 -32.33
N CYS A 567 13.43 -16.99 -33.39
CA CYS A 567 12.92 -16.74 -34.75
C CYS A 567 12.45 -17.99 -35.52
N GLY A 568 12.07 -19.06 -34.82
CA GLY A 568 11.54 -20.29 -35.39
C GLY A 568 10.04 -20.23 -35.72
N GLY A 569 9.31 -19.17 -35.39
CA GLY A 569 7.85 -19.14 -35.50
C GLY A 569 7.14 -19.96 -34.41
N ALA A 570 5.81 -19.95 -34.40
CA ALA A 570 5.03 -20.57 -33.34
C ALA A 570 5.08 -22.12 -33.41
N MET A 571 5.79 -22.73 -32.46
CA MET A 571 5.97 -24.19 -32.39
C MET A 571 5.33 -24.83 -31.16
N GLU A 572 4.93 -24.01 -30.19
CA GLU A 572 4.29 -24.43 -28.97
C GLU A 572 3.11 -23.51 -28.67
N ALA A 573 2.00 -24.12 -28.22
CA ALA A 573 0.81 -23.40 -27.80
C ALA A 573 0.63 -23.52 -26.28
N SER A 574 0.31 -22.41 -25.64
CA SER A 574 0.04 -22.28 -24.21
C SER A 574 -1.19 -21.40 -23.97
N PHE A 575 -1.45 -21.03 -22.72
CA PHE A 575 -2.53 -20.11 -22.34
C PHE A 575 -1.95 -18.88 -21.64
N CYS A 576 -2.50 -17.72 -21.94
CA CYS A 576 -2.19 -16.47 -21.28
C CYS A 576 -2.54 -16.60 -19.79
N PRO A 577 -1.59 -16.40 -18.86
CA PRO A 577 -1.83 -16.59 -17.43
C PRO A 577 -2.74 -15.50 -16.82
N GLU A 578 -2.99 -14.41 -17.55
CA GLU A 578 -3.82 -13.29 -17.08
C GLU A 578 -5.27 -13.41 -17.54
N CYS A 579 -5.52 -13.68 -18.83
CA CYS A 579 -6.87 -13.73 -19.38
C CYS A 579 -7.34 -15.15 -19.75
N GLY A 580 -6.46 -16.15 -19.73
CA GLY A 580 -6.79 -17.53 -20.10
C GLY A 580 -6.91 -17.78 -21.61
N GLU A 581 -6.71 -16.76 -22.45
CA GLU A 581 -6.74 -16.90 -23.91
C GLU A 581 -5.54 -17.69 -24.44
N ARG A 582 -5.69 -18.30 -25.61
CA ARG A 582 -4.69 -19.23 -26.15
C ARG A 582 -3.54 -18.47 -26.81
N ILE A 583 -2.31 -18.68 -26.35
CA ILE A 583 -1.11 -18.00 -26.87
C ILE A 583 -0.20 -18.96 -27.62
N GLY A 584 0.52 -18.48 -28.63
CA GLY A 584 1.41 -19.28 -29.47
C GLY A 584 0.70 -19.94 -30.65
N GLY A 585 1.08 -21.18 -30.95
CA GLY A 585 0.64 -21.90 -32.16
C GLY A 585 1.45 -23.17 -32.37
N ASN A 586 1.14 -23.94 -33.41
CA ASN A 586 1.83 -25.20 -33.70
C ASN A 586 2.27 -25.24 -35.17
N ASN A 587 3.33 -26.00 -35.48
CA ASN A 587 3.83 -26.18 -36.85
C ASN A 587 4.05 -24.85 -37.59
N HIS A 588 4.70 -23.88 -36.94
CA HIS A 588 4.96 -22.54 -37.47
C HIS A 588 3.69 -21.73 -37.82
N THR A 589 2.52 -22.18 -37.36
CA THR A 589 1.22 -21.54 -37.61
C THR A 589 0.69 -20.98 -36.31
N LEU A 590 0.48 -19.66 -36.26
CA LEU A 590 -0.13 -18.99 -35.11
C LEU A 590 -1.57 -19.46 -34.90
N ASP A 591 -1.99 -19.55 -33.65
CA ASP A 591 -3.40 -19.70 -33.31
C ASP A 591 -4.20 -18.50 -33.85
N ALA A 592 -5.42 -18.73 -34.35
CA ALA A 592 -6.22 -17.70 -35.02
C ALA A 592 -6.63 -16.53 -34.11
N SER A 593 -6.56 -16.74 -32.80
CA SER A 593 -6.76 -15.68 -31.78
C SER A 593 -5.54 -14.76 -31.61
N ASN A 594 -4.39 -15.15 -32.15
CA ASN A 594 -3.14 -14.40 -32.04
C ASN A 594 -2.89 -13.54 -33.29
N THR A 595 -2.31 -12.36 -33.08
CA THR A 595 -1.94 -11.44 -34.17
C THR A 595 -0.43 -11.28 -34.22
N ARG A 596 0.14 -11.21 -35.43
CA ARG A 596 1.57 -10.91 -35.60
C ARG A 596 1.88 -9.49 -35.13
N ALA A 597 2.98 -9.34 -34.41
CA ALA A 597 3.46 -8.05 -33.94
C ALA A 597 4.20 -7.31 -35.08
N ARG A 598 3.44 -6.88 -36.10
CA ARG A 598 3.94 -6.28 -37.36
C ARG A 598 4.88 -5.09 -37.15
N GLU A 599 4.65 -4.33 -36.09
CA GLU A 599 5.49 -3.19 -35.73
C GLU A 599 6.95 -3.61 -35.48
N PHE A 600 7.20 -4.77 -34.84
CA PHE A 600 8.55 -5.28 -34.60
C PHE A 600 9.21 -5.82 -35.87
N GLU A 601 8.43 -6.45 -36.75
CA GLU A 601 8.93 -6.96 -38.04
C GLU A 601 9.33 -5.81 -38.98
N GLU A 602 8.54 -4.72 -38.99
CA GLU A 602 8.88 -3.50 -39.69
C GLU A 602 10.12 -2.82 -39.11
N LEU A 603 10.27 -2.80 -37.78
CA LEU A 603 11.45 -2.24 -37.11
C LEU A 603 12.73 -3.01 -37.46
N ALA A 604 12.66 -4.35 -37.46
CA ALA A 604 13.77 -5.22 -37.86
C ALA A 604 14.12 -5.05 -39.35
N GLY A 605 13.12 -4.94 -40.23
CA GLY A 605 13.33 -4.67 -41.65
C GLY A 605 14.02 -3.33 -41.94
N ARG A 606 13.70 -2.27 -41.17
CA ARG A 606 14.38 -0.96 -41.26
C ARG A 606 15.85 -1.03 -40.81
N GLN A 607 16.23 -2.03 -40.02
CA GLN A 607 17.60 -2.28 -39.55
C GLN A 607 18.37 -3.29 -40.43
N GLY A 608 17.80 -3.69 -41.57
CA GLY A 608 18.47 -4.55 -42.54
C GLY A 608 18.27 -6.06 -42.31
N ALA A 609 17.33 -6.46 -41.44
CA ALA A 609 16.94 -7.87 -41.34
C ALA A 609 16.31 -8.33 -42.66
N GLU A 610 16.84 -9.42 -43.24
CA GLU A 610 16.27 -10.00 -44.45
C GLU A 610 14.84 -10.50 -44.19
N ARG A 611 13.96 -10.35 -45.18
CA ARG A 611 12.63 -10.95 -45.10
C ARG A 611 12.78 -12.46 -44.94
N SER A 612 12.07 -13.00 -43.96
CA SER A 612 12.06 -14.45 -43.73
C SER A 612 11.69 -15.18 -45.02
N PRO A 613 12.47 -16.20 -45.44
CA PRO A 613 12.23 -16.93 -46.69
C PRO A 613 11.01 -17.86 -46.60
N TRP A 614 10.43 -18.00 -45.42
CA TRP A 614 9.36 -18.95 -45.15
C TRP A 614 7.98 -18.35 -45.40
N ALA A 615 7.12 -19.12 -46.08
CA ALA A 615 5.78 -18.67 -46.47
C ALA A 615 4.87 -18.30 -45.30
N TRP A 616 5.08 -18.87 -44.10
CA TRP A 616 4.33 -18.50 -42.89
C TRP A 616 4.72 -17.12 -42.32
N ALA A 617 5.87 -16.59 -42.74
CA ALA A 617 6.37 -15.28 -42.32
C ALA A 617 6.09 -14.16 -43.35
N ASN A 618 5.57 -14.50 -44.53
CA ASN A 618 5.14 -13.56 -45.55
C ASN A 618 3.61 -13.65 -45.65
N ASP A 619 2.91 -12.52 -45.59
CA ASP A 619 1.44 -12.51 -45.70
C ASP A 619 0.98 -13.25 -46.98
N ALA A 620 -0.11 -14.01 -46.88
CA ALA A 620 -0.87 -14.45 -48.05
C ALA A 620 -1.60 -13.27 -48.70
#